data_AF-A0A158E497-F1
#
_entry.id   AF-A0A158E497-F1
#
_cell.length_a   1.000
_cell.length_b   1.000
_cell.length_c   1.000
_cell.angle_alpha   90.00
_cell.angle_beta   90.00
_cell.angle_gamma   90.00
#
_symmetry.space_group_name_H-M   'P 1'
#
loop_
_entity.id
_entity.type
_entity.pdbx_description
1 polymer ?
#
loop_
_entity_poly.entity_id
_entity_poly.type
_entity_poly.pdbx_seq_one_letter_code
_entity_poly.pdbx_strand_id
1 'polypeptide(L)' 'MTREPVIVNGKLTGHNVRAPASYIKVRDDRGYESVMMLRPAETVFEPVKAQSSLIEEDQ' A
#
# COMPACT_ATOMS: atom_id res chain seq x y z
N MET A 1 0.83 0.15 8.91
CA MET A 1 -0.07 0.17 7.74
C MET A 1 -1.27 1.01 8.12
N THR A 2 -1.62 2.00 7.31
CA THR A 2 -2.72 2.92 7.63
C THR A 2 -3.78 2.80 6.54
N ARG A 3 -5.05 2.73 6.93
CA ARG A 3 -6.17 2.56 5.99
C ARG A 3 -7.11 3.75 6.14
N GLU A 4 -7.16 4.60 5.13
CA GLU A 4 -7.99 5.81 5.11
C GLU A 4 -9.19 5.60 4.18
N PRO A 5 -10.45 5.84 4.62
CA PRO A 5 -11.61 5.68 3.77
C PRO A 5 -11.62 6.75 2.68
N VAL A 6 -11.95 6.34 1.45
CA VAL A 6 -12.19 7.25 0.32
C VAL A 6 -13.69 7.29 0.07
N ILE A 7 -14.29 8.45 0.31
CA ILE A 7 -15.72 8.68 0.16
C ILE A 7 -15.93 9.59 -1.04
N VAL A 8 -16.64 9.09 -2.06
CA VAL A 8 -17.04 9.87 -3.23
C VAL A 8 -18.57 9.93 -3.26
N ASN A 9 -19.14 11.14 -3.39
CA ASN A 9 -20.60 11.35 -3.42
C ASN A 9 -21.34 10.75 -2.22
N GLY A 10 -20.75 10.81 -1.02
CA GLY A 10 -21.32 10.27 0.21
C GLY A 10 -21.30 8.74 0.32
N LYS A 11 -20.70 8.03 -0.65
CA LYS A 11 -20.55 6.57 -0.65
C LYS A 11 -19.09 6.18 -0.45
N LEU A 12 -18.85 5.13 0.33
CA LEU A 12 -17.52 4.55 0.50
C LEU A 12 -17.10 3.84 -0.80
N THR A 13 -16.12 4.40 -1.50
CA THR A 13 -15.62 3.89 -2.79
C THR A 13 -14.46 2.92 -2.57
N GLY A 14 -13.65 3.14 -1.54
CA GLY A 14 -12.49 2.31 -1.26
C GLY A 14 -11.71 2.82 -0.07
N HIS A 15 -10.47 2.36 0.04
CA HIS A 15 -9.53 2.80 1.04
C HIS A 15 -8.19 3.11 0.43
N ASN A 16 -7.59 4.24 0.80
CA ASN A 16 -6.18 4.47 0.57
C ASN A 16 -5.40 3.72 1.65
N VAL A 17 -4.66 2.71 1.23
CA VAL A 17 -3.80 1.90 2.08
C VAL A 17 -2.38 2.41 1.95
N ARG A 18 -1.88 3.00 3.04
CA ARG A 18 -0.50 3.45 3.16
C ARG A 18 0.33 2.34 3.80
N ALA A 19 1.19 1.73 3.01
CA ALA A 19 2.13 0.71 3.44
C ALA A 19 3.50 1.36 3.66
N PRO A 20 3.99 1.49 4.91
CA PRO A 20 5.27 2.14 5.20
C PRO A 20 6.44 1.35 4.60
N ALA A 21 7.59 1.99 4.40
CA ALA A 21 8.79 1.29 3.93
C ALA A 21 9.20 0.18 4.91
N SER A 22 9.65 -0.96 4.40
CA SER A 22 10.21 -2.04 5.20
C SER A 22 11.72 -2.11 5.02
N TYR A 23 12.42 -2.32 6.13
CA TYR A 23 13.87 -2.43 6.18
C TYR A 23 14.26 -3.73 6.87
N ILE A 24 15.38 -4.29 6.47
CA ILE A 24 16.04 -5.39 7.16
C ILE A 24 17.42 -4.95 7.63
N LYS A 25 17.80 -5.40 8.81
CA LYS A 25 19.17 -5.30 9.30
C LYS A 25 19.87 -6.63 9.08
N VAL A 26 21.00 -6.58 8.40
CA VAL A 26 21.85 -7.76 8.17
C VAL A 26 23.19 -7.49 8.83
N ARG A 27 23.69 -8.47 9.56
CA ARG A 27 25.02 -8.43 10.16
C ARG A 27 25.92 -9.43 9.44
N ASP A 28 27.09 -8.99 9.01
CA ASP A 28 28.09 -9.89 8.44
C ASP A 28 28.91 -10.59 9.54
N ASP A 29 29.69 -11.58 9.13
CA ASP A 29 30.61 -12.37 9.97
C ASP A 29 31.74 -11.52 10.60
N ARG A 30 32.10 -10.42 9.95
CA ARG A 30 33.05 -9.40 10.44
C ARG A 30 32.42 -8.46 11.47
N GLY A 31 31.11 -8.57 11.70
CA GLY A 31 30.37 -7.82 12.71
C GLY A 31 29.80 -6.48 12.24
N TYR A 32 29.93 -6.11 10.96
CA TYR A 32 29.35 -4.91 10.38
C TYR A 32 27.84 -5.06 10.21
N GLU A 33 27.10 -4.01 10.52
CA GLU A 33 25.66 -3.93 10.30
C GLU A 33 25.34 -3.14 9.02
N SER A 34 24.48 -3.70 8.18
CA SER A 34 23.93 -3.04 7.01
C SER A 34 22.41 -2.96 7.12
N VAL A 35 21.85 -1.80 6.77
CA VAL A 35 20.40 -1.60 6.68
C VAL A 35 20.02 -1.60 5.20
N MET A 36 19.16 -2.53 4.80
CA MET A 36 18.69 -2.65 3.42
C MET A 36 17.19 -2.40 3.37
N MET A 37 16.74 -1.60 2.40
CA MET A 37 15.32 -1.41 2.15
C MET A 37 14.79 -2.60 1.35
N LEU A 38 13.76 -3.28 1.89
CA LEU A 38 13.12 -4.42 1.26
C LEU A 38 11.97 -3.99 0.35
N ARG A 39 11.15 -3.05 0.82
CA ARG A 39 10.02 -2.49 0.07
C ARG A 39 9.92 -0.99 0.35
N PRO A 40 9.77 -0.15 -0.69
CA PRO A 40 9.54 1.27 -0.50
C PRO A 40 8.20 1.53 0.19
N ALA A 41 8.04 2.75 0.71
CA ALA A 41 6.73 3.22 1.15
C ALA A 41 5.83 3.37 -0.08
N GLU A 42 4.60 2.89 0.01
CA GLU A 42 3.64 2.93 -1.08
C GLU A 42 2.25 3.28 -0.56
N THR A 43 1.48 4.00 -1.37
CA THR A 43 0.07 4.24 -1.13
C THR A 43 -0.72 3.62 -2.28
N VAL A 44 -1.57 2.65 -1.96
CA VAL A 44 -2.38 1.92 -2.94
C VAL A 44 -3.86 2.16 -2.63
N PHE A 45 -4.66 2.38 -3.67
CA PHE A 45 -6.10 2.43 -3.53
C PHE A 45 -6.69 1.01 -3.59
N GLU A 46 -7.37 0.60 -2.53
CA GLU A 46 -8.12 -0.66 -2.45
C GLU A 46 -9.63 -0.40 -2.60
N PRO A 47 -10.25 -0.77 -3.73
CA PRO A 47 -11.70 -0.64 -3.91
C PRO A 47 -12.44 -1.60 -2.97
N VAL A 48 -13.64 -1.20 -2.51
CA VAL A 48 -14.52 -2.12 -1.77
C VAL A 48 -15.02 -3.19 -2.76
N LYS A 49 -14.88 -4.47 -2.39
CA LYS A 49 -15.22 -5.69 -3.18
C LYS A 49 -16.65 -5.75 -3.78
N ALA A 50 -17.48 -4.72 -3.63
CA ALA A 50 -18.85 -4.66 -4.13
C ALA A 50 -19.05 -3.73 -5.37
N GLN A 51 -18.01 -3.06 -5.87
CA GLN A 51 -18.12 -2.28 -7.12
C GLN A 51 -17.56 -3.05 -8.31
N SER A 52 -18.41 -3.85 -8.94
CA SER A 52 -18.16 -4.54 -10.21
C SER A 52 -18.18 -3.60 -11.44
N SER A 53 -18.04 -2.27 -11.28
CA SER A 53 -18.31 -1.31 -12.36
C SER A 53 -17.47 -0.02 -12.30
N LEU A 54 -16.20 -0.11 -11.89
CA LEU A 54 -15.25 1.03 -11.98
C LEU A 54 -14.24 0.87 -13.12
N ILE A 55 -14.32 -0.25 -13.84
CA ILE A 55 -13.71 -0.40 -15.17
C ILE A 55 -14.84 -0.10 -16.14
N GLU A 56 -14.89 1.14 -16.64
CA GLU A 56 -15.57 1.37 -17.92
C GLU A 56 -14.82 0.50 -18.93
N GLU A 57 -15.51 -0.48 -19.52
CA GLU A 57 -15.07 -1.13 -20.75
C GLU A 57 -14.98 -0.04 -21.81
N ASP A 58 -13.79 0.58 -21.92
CA ASP A 58 -13.43 1.41 -23.05
C ASP A 58 -13.40 0.50 -24.29
N GLN A 59 -14.50 0.60 -25.06
CA GLN A 59 -14.78 0.25 -26.47
C GLN A 59 -13.89 -0.79 -27.19
#